data_AF-A0A7V7ZG95-F1
#
_entry.id   AF-A0A7V7ZG95-F1
#
_cell.length_a   1.000
_cell.length_b   1.000
_cell.length_c   1.000
_cell.angle_alpha   90.00
_cell.angle_beta   90.00
_cell.angle_gamma   90.00
#
_symmetry.space_group_name_H-M   'P 1'
#
loop_
_entity.id
_entity.type
_entity.pdbx_description
1 polymer ?
#
loop_
_entity_poly.entity_id
_entity_poly.type
_entity_poly.pdbx_seq_one_letter_code
_entity_poly.pdbx_strand_id
1 'polypeptide(L)'
;MKLKITQHPRMRDIAVGDEVYCYPLQLFARVVETFPAAVCVRLGILSIHRRMDLIFSPQLWCADDIENLSVCRYCGSRERLCLETLTGIPFHVCDHCLHEHELGATQD
;
A
#
# COMPACT_ATOMS: atom_id res chain seq x y z
N MET A 1 33.87 -7.34 1.03
CA MET A 1 32.72 -6.76 1.77
C MET A 1 31.46 -7.45 1.30
N LYS A 2 30.65 -8.00 2.22
CA LYS A 2 29.37 -8.63 1.88
C LYS A 2 28.32 -7.52 1.84
N LEU A 3 27.79 -7.18 0.67
CA LEU A 3 26.69 -6.23 0.55
C LEU A 3 25.48 -6.83 1.29
N LYS A 4 25.13 -6.25 2.44
CA LYS A 4 23.87 -6.53 3.11
C LYS A 4 22.84 -5.59 2.51
N ILE A 5 21.96 -6.12 1.67
CA ILE A 5 20.78 -5.38 1.23
C ILE A 5 19.83 -5.34 2.43
N THR A 6 19.68 -4.18 3.03
CA THR A 6 18.75 -3.96 4.14
C THR A 6 17.36 -3.74 3.55
N GLN A 7 16.37 -4.46 4.06
CA GLN A 7 14.98 -4.26 3.68
C GLN A 7 14.50 -2.88 4.16
N HIS A 8 13.82 -2.16 3.28
CA HIS A 8 13.21 -0.89 3.61
C HIS A 8 12.12 -1.09 4.69
N PRO A 9 12.03 -0.25 5.73
CA PRO A 9 11.10 -0.48 6.84
C PRO A 9 9.63 -0.65 6.41
N ARG A 10 9.19 0.09 5.40
CA ARG A 10 7.81 0.00 4.86
C ARG A 10 7.51 -1.32 4.16
N MET A 11 8.54 -2.06 3.74
CA MET A 11 8.36 -3.36 3.09
C MET A 11 8.11 -4.49 4.09
N ARG A 12 8.27 -4.26 5.40
CA ARG A 12 8.18 -5.31 6.42
C ARG A 12 6.84 -6.06 6.38
N ASP A 13 5.76 -5.32 6.18
CA ASP A 13 4.40 -5.82 6.32
C ASP A 13 3.67 -5.97 4.96
N ILE A 14 4.40 -5.80 3.84
CA ILE A 14 3.88 -5.94 2.47
C ILE A 14 4.09 -7.35 1.94
N ALA A 15 3.00 -7.99 1.51
CA ALA A 15 2.98 -9.32 0.93
C ALA A 15 2.42 -9.33 -0.50
N VAL A 16 2.70 -10.41 -1.23
CA VAL A 16 2.04 -10.68 -2.51
C VAL A 16 0.53 -10.83 -2.28
N GLY A 17 -0.26 -10.20 -3.14
CA GLY A 17 -1.71 -10.14 -3.03
C GLY A 17 -2.24 -8.94 -2.24
N ASP A 18 -1.37 -8.20 -1.54
CA ASP A 18 -1.75 -6.97 -0.86
C ASP A 18 -2.14 -5.88 -1.85
N GLU A 19 -3.11 -5.07 -1.45
CA GLU A 19 -3.51 -3.85 -2.15
C GLU A 19 -2.65 -2.69 -1.66
N VAL A 20 -2.03 -2.00 -2.62
CA VAL A 20 -1.17 -0.85 -2.37
C VAL A 20 -1.67 0.35 -3.15
N TYR A 21 -1.51 1.53 -2.56
CA TYR A 21 -1.77 2.81 -3.20
C TYR A 21 -0.47 3.52 -3.51
N CYS A 22 -0.30 4.01 -4.74
CA CYS A 22 0.86 4.77 -5.17
C CYS A 22 0.59 6.27 -5.11
N TYR A 23 1.34 7.02 -4.30
CA TYR A 23 1.13 8.46 -4.09
C TYR A 23 1.30 9.28 -5.38
N PRO A 24 2.40 9.16 -6.15
CA PRO A 24 2.62 10.02 -7.31
C PRO A 24 1.66 9.74 -8.46
N LEU A 25 1.21 8.49 -8.59
CA LEU A 25 0.33 8.05 -9.67
C LEU A 25 -1.16 8.14 -9.28
N GLN A 26 -1.47 8.23 -7.98
CA GLN A 26 -2.83 8.16 -7.43
C GLN A 26 -3.58 6.89 -7.89
N LEU A 27 -2.88 5.77 -7.94
CA LEU A 27 -3.40 4.49 -8.41
C LEU A 27 -3.36 3.42 -7.32
N PHE A 28 -4.38 2.57 -7.33
CA PHE A 28 -4.42 1.35 -6.55
C PHE A 28 -4.00 0.17 -7.41
N ALA A 29 -3.24 -0.75 -6.82
CA ALA A 29 -2.88 -1.98 -7.49
C ALA A 29 -2.64 -3.11 -6.51
N ARG A 30 -2.64 -4.33 -7.03
CA ARG A 30 -2.32 -5.53 -6.25
C ARG A 30 -0.86 -5.92 -6.46
N VAL A 31 -0.17 -6.21 -5.37
CA VAL A 31 1.22 -6.66 -5.39
C VAL A 31 1.30 -8.06 -6.02
N VAL A 32 2.16 -8.21 -7.02
CA VAL A 32 2.45 -9.49 -7.66
C VAL A 32 3.80 -10.06 -7.25
N GLU A 33 4.73 -9.20 -6.81
CA GLU A 33 6.06 -9.59 -6.32
C GLU A 33 6.61 -8.53 -5.37
N THR A 34 7.41 -8.92 -4.38
CA THR A 34 8.03 -8.03 -3.41
C THR A 34 9.56 -8.05 -3.52
N PHE A 35 10.16 -6.88 -3.34
CA PHE A 35 11.61 -6.67 -3.34
C PHE A 35 12.02 -5.95 -2.04
N PRO A 36 13.32 -5.91 -1.68
CA PRO A 36 13.75 -5.27 -0.44
C PRO A 36 13.34 -3.80 -0.27
N ALA A 37 13.13 -3.05 -1.36
CA ALA A 37 12.76 -1.63 -1.31
C ALA A 37 11.68 -1.24 -2.36
N ALA A 38 10.95 -2.22 -2.91
CA ALA A 38 9.95 -1.99 -3.94
C ALA A 38 8.93 -3.14 -4.03
N VAL A 39 7.83 -2.90 -4.73
CA VAL A 39 6.88 -3.92 -5.15
C VAL A 39 6.74 -3.91 -6.67
N CYS A 40 6.52 -5.07 -7.26
CA CYS A 40 5.95 -5.15 -8.60
C CYS A 40 4.43 -5.24 -8.47
N VAL A 41 3.71 -4.44 -9.25
CA VAL A 41 2.25 -4.48 -9.39
C VAL A 41 1.88 -4.67 -10.85
N ARG A 42 0.64 -5.05 -11.12
CA ARG A 42 0.11 -5.16 -12.48
C ARG A 42 -1.01 -4.15 -12.68
N LEU A 43 -0.82 -3.19 -13.58
CA LEU A 43 -1.81 -2.18 -13.91
C LEU A 43 -2.55 -2.54 -15.19
N GLY A 44 -3.88 -2.39 -15.19
CA GLY A 44 -4.69 -2.45 -16.40
C GLY A 44 -4.69 -1.09 -17.09
N ILE A 45 -4.26 -1.04 -18.34
CA ILE A 45 -4.23 0.16 -19.18
C ILE A 45 -5.25 -0.04 -20.30
N LEU A 46 -6.26 0.82 -20.35
CA LEU A 46 -7.25 0.82 -21.41
C LEU A 46 -6.75 1.69 -22.57
N SER A 47 -6.46 1.07 -23.71
CA SER A 47 -6.12 1.78 -24.94
C SER A 47 -7.35 1.94 -25.83
N ILE A 48 -7.61 3.16 -26.30
CA ILE A 48 -8.78 3.50 -27.13
C ILE A 48 -8.43 3.89 -28.57
N HIS A 49 -7.17 3.73 -29.00
CA HIS A 49 -6.69 4.39 -30.22
C HIS A 49 -7.24 3.82 -31.53
N ARG A 50 -7.68 2.55 -31.58
CA ARG A 50 -8.33 1.94 -32.79
C ARG A 50 -9.31 0.80 -32.47
N ARG A 51 -9.08 0.06 -31.38
CA ARG A 51 -9.98 -0.90 -30.73
C ARG A 51 -9.80 -0.75 -29.22
N MET A 52 -10.85 -1.10 -28.47
CA MET A 52 -10.78 -1.08 -27.01
C MET A 52 -10.00 -2.29 -26.54
N ASP A 53 -8.72 -2.10 -26.24
CA ASP A 53 -7.81 -3.15 -25.79
C ASP A 53 -7.41 -2.88 -24.32
N LEU A 54 -7.56 -3.89 -23.46
CA LEU A 54 -7.06 -3.86 -22.09
C LEU A 54 -5.68 -4.52 -22.05
N ILE A 55 -4.66 -3.73 -21.77
CA ILE A 55 -3.26 -4.19 -21.67
C ILE A 55 -2.87 -4.21 -20.20
N PHE A 56 -2.33 -5.35 -19.73
CA PHE A 56 -1.77 -5.42 -18.38
C PHE A 56 -0.27 -5.13 -18.43
N SER A 57 0.14 -4.04 -17.79
CA SER A 57 1.55 -3.62 -17.71
C SER A 57 2.10 -3.89 -16.31
N PRO A 58 3.19 -4.66 -16.16
CA PRO A 58 3.90 -4.73 -14.89
C PRO A 58 4.57 -3.37 -14.61
N GLN A 59 4.51 -2.92 -13.36
CA GLN A 59 5.11 -1.68 -12.90
C GLN A 59 5.83 -1.92 -11.59
N LEU A 60 7.05 -1.37 -11.48
CA LEU A 60 7.82 -1.40 -10.24
C LEU A 60 7.55 -0.10 -9.48
N TRP A 61 7.07 -0.21 -8.25
CA TRP A 61 6.81 0.93 -7.37
C TRP A 61 7.74 0.89 -6.16
N CYS A 62 8.40 2.01 -5.88
CA CYS A 62 9.33 2.13 -4.75
C CYS A 62 8.57 2.14 -3.41
N ALA A 63 9.21 1.64 -2.36
CA ALA A 63 8.62 1.57 -1.03
C ALA A 63 8.22 2.94 -0.46
N ASP A 64 8.93 4.00 -0.83
CA ASP A 64 8.63 5.37 -0.39
C ASP A 64 7.36 5.94 -1.05
N ASP A 65 7.03 5.46 -2.24
CA ASP A 65 5.93 5.95 -3.05
C ASP A 65 4.61 5.20 -2.82
N ILE A 66 4.58 4.23 -1.90
CA ILE A 66 3.41 3.37 -1.70
C ILE A 66 2.92 3.32 -0.26
N GLU A 67 1.60 3.18 -0.09
CA GLU A 67 0.95 2.79 1.16
C GLU A 67 0.39 1.37 1.03
N ASN A 68 0.57 0.53 2.05
CA ASN A 68 -0.11 -0.77 2.12
C ASN A 68 -1.51 -0.62 2.71
N LEU A 69 -2.51 -0.95 1.92
CA LEU A 69 -3.93 -0.93 2.30
C LEU A 69 -4.43 -2.32 2.70
N SER A 70 -3.56 -3.28 2.97
CA SER A 70 -3.96 -4.60 3.48
C SER A 70 -3.55 -4.80 4.94
N VAL A 71 -2.97 -3.78 5.56
CA VAL A 71 -2.52 -3.81 6.95
C VAL A 71 -2.90 -2.51 7.66
N CYS A 72 -3.03 -2.59 8.98
CA CYS A 72 -3.15 -1.44 9.85
C CYS A 72 -1.84 -0.65 9.84
N ARG A 73 -1.91 0.64 9.56
CA ARG A 73 -0.76 1.56 9.54
C ARG A 73 0.07 1.53 10.83
N TYR A 74 -0.58 1.39 11.98
CA TYR A 74 0.09 1.47 13.28
C TYR A 74 0.70 0.15 13.77
N CYS A 75 -0.07 -0.95 13.74
CA CYS A 75 0.36 -2.22 14.32
C CYS A 75 0.67 -3.33 13.29
N GLY A 76 0.39 -3.12 12.01
CA GLY A 76 0.58 -4.14 10.96
C GLY A 76 -0.48 -5.26 10.96
N SER A 77 -1.49 -5.20 11.83
CA SER A 77 -2.61 -6.17 11.84
C SER A 77 -3.32 -6.19 10.48
N ARG A 78 -3.84 -7.35 10.09
CA ARG A 78 -4.64 -7.54 8.87
C ARG A 78 -6.14 -7.69 9.17
N GLU A 79 -6.51 -7.65 10.44
CA GLU A 79 -7.87 -7.92 10.90
C GLU A 79 -8.60 -6.63 11.24
N ARG A 80 -9.92 -6.62 10.95
CA ARG A 80 -10.85 -5.54 11.32
C ARG A 80 -10.32 -4.17 10.93
N LEU A 81 -9.96 -4.05 9.65
CA LEU A 81 -9.42 -2.82 9.06
C LEU A 81 -10.57 -1.89 8.66
N CYS A 82 -10.43 -0.62 9.05
CA CYS A 82 -11.30 0.48 8.69
C CYS A 82 -10.51 1.49 7.83
N LEU A 83 -11.15 2.02 6.79
CA LEU A 83 -10.57 3.01 5.88
C LEU A 83 -10.65 4.41 6.47
N GLU A 84 -9.47 4.99 6.70
CA GLU A 84 -9.31 6.38 7.06
C GLU A 84 -9.05 7.22 5.81
N THR A 85 -9.99 8.12 5.51
CA THR A 85 -9.89 9.03 4.36
C THR A 85 -9.74 10.50 4.75
N LEU A 86 -9.76 10.81 6.05
CA LEU A 86 -9.80 12.19 6.54
C LEU A 86 -8.56 13.03 6.15
N THR A 87 -7.42 12.38 5.90
CA THR A 87 -6.15 13.06 5.58
C THR A 87 -5.89 13.23 4.09
N GLY A 88 -6.79 12.76 3.21
CA GLY A 88 -6.60 12.76 1.75
C GLY A 88 -5.66 11.67 1.22
N ILE A 89 -5.05 10.89 2.11
CA ILE A 89 -4.26 9.71 1.80
C ILE A 89 -5.04 8.51 2.31
N PRO A 90 -5.45 7.54 1.47
CA PRO A 90 -6.10 6.33 1.97
C PRO A 90 -5.10 5.50 2.77
N PHE A 91 -5.46 5.14 4.01
CA PHE A 91 -4.77 4.12 4.78
C PHE A 91 -5.77 3.36 5.66
N HIS A 92 -5.38 2.16 6.09
CA HIS A 92 -6.21 1.34 6.97
C HIS A 92 -5.72 1.40 8.41
N VAL A 93 -6.66 1.40 9.34
CA VAL A 93 -6.44 1.33 10.79
C VAL A 93 -7.32 0.21 11.34
N CYS A 94 -6.80 -0.63 12.25
CA CYS A 94 -7.64 -1.63 12.89
C CYS A 94 -8.47 -1.02 14.03
N ASP A 95 -9.61 -1.64 14.35
CA ASP A 95 -10.51 -1.18 15.44
C ASP A 95 -9.79 -0.90 16.76
N HIS A 96 -8.77 -1.72 17.09
CA HIS A 96 -8.01 -1.55 18.32
C HIS A 96 -7.20 -0.25 18.32
N CYS A 97 -6.43 0.00 17.26
CA CYS A 97 -5.62 1.21 17.15
C CYS A 97 -6.48 2.46 16.95
N LEU A 98 -7.64 2.32 16.28
CA LEU A 98 -8.59 3.41 16.14
C LEU A 98 -9.11 3.84 17.51
N HIS A 99 -9.54 2.88 18.34
CA HIS A 99 -10.07 3.18 19.67
C HIS A 99 -9.03 3.79 20.61
N GLU A 100 -7.78 3.31 20.57
CA GLU A 100 -6.68 3.93 21.33
C GLU A 100 -6.43 5.39 20.91
N HIS A 101 -6.55 5.69 19.62
CA HIS A 101 -6.37 7.04 19.09
C HIS A 101 -7.49 7.99 19.52
N GLU A 102 -8.74 7.51 19.57
CA GLU A 102 -9.92 8.30 19.99
C GLU A 102 -9.93 8.57 21.51
N LEU A 103 -9.54 7.58 22.32
CA LEU A 103 -9.44 7.72 23.78
C LEU A 103 -8.30 8.67 24.19
N GLY A 104 -7.23 8.76 23.39
CA GLY A 104 -6.17 9.74 23.59
C GLY A 104 -6.57 11.17 23.21
N ALA A 105 -7.47 11.34 22.24
CA ALA A 105 -7.90 12.65 21.74
C ALA A 105 -8.95 13.35 22.62
N THR A 106 -9.54 12.67 23.60
CA THR A 106 -10.58 13.20 24.50
C THR A 106 -10.04 13.73 25.83
N GLN A 107 -8.72 13.74 26.03
CA GLN A 107 -8.07 14.23 27.25
C GLN A 107 -7.41 15.61 27.13
N ASP A 108 -7.51 16.27 25.96
CA ASP A 108 -7.03 17.64 25.72
C ASP A 108 -8.16 18.68 25.69
#